data_AF-A0A1B0FE09-F1
#
_entry.id   AF-A0A1B0FE09-F1
#
_cell.length_a   1.000
_cell.length_b   1.000
_cell.length_c   1.000
_cell.angle_alpha   90.00
_cell.angle_beta   90.00
_cell.angle_gamma   90.00
#
_symmetry.space_group_name_H-M   'P 1'
#
loop_
_entity.id
_entity.type
_entity.pdbx_description
1 polymer ?
#
loop_
_entity_poly.entity_id
_entity_poly.type
_entity_poly.pdbx_seq_one_letter_code
_entity_poly.pdbx_strand_id
1 'polypeptide(L)'
;MSDRETRCNAGGQFMDRGRMNQNGVVQPLLTDLYQITMAYAYWKSGKTDDHSVFDLFFRSNPFHGEFTIFAGLDECLRFLESFHYSESDIEYLRRTLPEGTENEFFDYLGDLTAKDVTLHAIDEGTVAFPRVPIIKVEGPLIIAQLLETTLLTLVNYASLMATNAARYRMVAGKHVNLLEFGLRRAQGPDGGLSASKYSYTGEC
;
A
#
# COMPACT_ATOMS: atom_id res chain seq x y z
N MET A 1 27.04 23.90 33.58
CA MET A 1 27.72 22.59 33.40
C MET A 1 27.00 21.62 34.35
N SER A 2 26.01 20.92 33.84
CA SER A 2 25.25 19.90 34.58
C SER A 2 24.96 18.80 33.58
N ASP A 3 25.82 17.79 33.61
CA ASP A 3 25.77 16.60 32.78
C ASP A 3 24.57 15.74 33.20
N ARG A 4 23.64 15.52 32.26
CA ARG A 4 22.63 14.46 32.35
C ARG A 4 23.06 13.32 31.43
N GLU A 5 23.97 12.48 31.92
CA GLU A 5 24.17 11.15 31.34
C GLU A 5 22.92 10.30 31.58
N THR A 6 22.14 10.09 30.52
CA THR A 6 21.03 9.13 30.52
C THR A 6 21.58 7.81 30.01
N ARG A 7 21.86 6.87 30.93
CA ARG A 7 22.26 5.50 30.62
C ARG A 7 21.13 4.79 29.89
N CYS A 8 21.33 4.48 28.61
CA CYS A 8 20.42 3.62 27.84
C CYS A 8 20.73 2.17 28.21
N ASN A 9 19.80 1.53 28.92
CA ASN A 9 19.93 0.14 29.37
C ASN A 9 19.57 -0.78 28.19
N ALA A 10 20.57 -1.33 27.51
CA ALA A 10 20.40 -2.32 26.45
C ALA A 10 20.06 -3.69 27.07
N GLY A 11 18.79 -3.90 27.39
CA GLY A 11 18.22 -5.21 27.68
C GLY A 11 17.77 -5.86 26.38
N GLY A 12 18.49 -6.89 25.93
CA GLY A 12 18.17 -7.64 24.72
C GLY A 12 16.81 -8.33 24.81
N GLN A 13 15.94 -8.05 23.84
CA GLN A 13 14.94 -8.98 23.37
C GLN A 13 15.35 -9.40 21.97
N PHE A 14 15.57 -10.70 21.79
CA PHE A 14 15.66 -11.34 20.49
C PHE A 14 14.42 -10.94 19.68
N MET A 15 14.57 -9.96 18.79
CA MET A 15 13.54 -9.55 17.85
C MET A 15 13.35 -10.68 16.84
N ASP A 16 12.12 -11.18 16.79
CA ASP A 16 11.62 -12.09 15.77
C ASP A 16 11.89 -11.51 14.36
N ARG A 17 12.68 -12.22 13.55
CA ARG A 17 13.15 -11.75 12.23
C ARG A 17 12.00 -11.52 11.23
N GLY A 18 10.79 -12.02 11.51
CA GLY A 18 9.61 -11.80 10.68
C GLY A 18 9.04 -10.39 10.74
N ARG A 19 9.30 -9.63 11.82
CA ARG A 19 8.67 -8.32 12.05
C ARG A 19 9.46 -7.12 11.52
N MET A 20 10.66 -7.35 10.95
CA MET A 20 11.59 -6.28 10.55
C MET A 20 11.34 -5.69 9.15
N ASN A 21 10.32 -6.14 8.42
CA ASN A 21 10.19 -5.84 7.00
C ASN A 21 8.82 -5.23 6.63
N GLN A 22 8.20 -4.53 7.57
CA GLN A 22 6.89 -3.91 7.40
C GLN A 22 6.99 -2.39 7.36
N ASN A 23 6.31 -1.80 6.37
CA ASN A 23 6.04 -0.38 6.34
C ASN A 23 4.95 -0.06 7.37
N GLY A 24 5.36 0.37 8.58
CA GLY A 24 4.43 0.64 9.69
C GLY A 24 3.42 1.77 9.42
N VAL A 25 3.54 2.46 8.28
CA VAL A 25 2.59 3.50 7.84
C VAL A 25 1.42 2.89 7.04
N VAL A 26 1.64 1.75 6.38
CA VAL A 26 0.64 1.09 5.54
C VAL A 26 -0.17 0.15 6.42
N GLN A 27 -1.38 0.57 6.78
CA GLN A 27 -2.29 -0.14 7.68
C GLN A 27 -3.68 -0.29 7.04
N PRO A 28 -4.54 -1.22 7.48
CA PRO A 28 -5.89 -1.38 6.95
C PRO A 28 -6.79 -0.14 7.09
N LEU A 29 -6.50 0.76 8.05
CA LEU A 29 -7.18 2.06 8.17
C LEU A 29 -6.66 3.13 7.21
N LEU A 30 -5.62 2.85 6.41
CA LEU A 30 -5.20 3.70 5.29
C LEU A 30 -6.18 3.53 4.11
N THR A 31 -7.41 3.94 4.37
CA THR A 31 -8.55 3.80 3.48
C THR A 31 -9.53 4.94 3.73
N ASP A 32 -10.36 5.23 2.74
CA ASP A 32 -11.44 6.20 2.91
C ASP A 32 -12.58 5.58 3.74
N LEU A 33 -13.25 6.40 4.56
CA LEU A 33 -14.37 5.94 5.39
C LEU A 33 -15.48 5.28 4.57
N TYR A 34 -15.66 5.70 3.30
CA TYR A 34 -16.68 5.11 2.44
C TYR A 34 -16.45 3.61 2.22
N GLN A 35 -15.19 3.16 2.18
CA GLN A 35 -14.86 1.74 2.00
C GLN A 35 -15.38 0.89 3.16
N ILE A 36 -15.26 1.39 4.39
CA ILE A 36 -15.81 0.73 5.58
C ILE A 36 -17.34 0.73 5.54
N THR A 37 -17.96 1.85 5.16
CA THR A 37 -19.43 1.91 5.06
C THR A 37 -19.99 1.01 3.95
N MET A 38 -19.25 0.83 2.86
CA MET A 38 -19.60 -0.10 1.78
C MET A 38 -19.43 -1.55 2.22
N ALA A 39 -18.34 -1.87 2.94
CA ALA A 39 -18.15 -3.18 3.55
C ALA A 39 -19.32 -3.52 4.49
N TYR A 40 -19.76 -2.57 5.31
CA TYR A 40 -20.95 -2.72 6.15
C TYR A 40 -22.22 -2.98 5.33
N ALA A 41 -22.44 -2.24 4.24
CA ALA A 41 -23.59 -2.46 3.36
C ALA A 41 -23.59 -3.86 2.71
N TYR A 42 -22.42 -4.36 2.30
CA TYR A 42 -22.29 -5.72 1.78
C TYR A 42 -22.53 -6.78 2.85
N TRP A 43 -21.97 -6.59 4.05
CA TRP A 43 -22.20 -7.48 5.18
C TRP A 43 -23.69 -7.54 5.55
N LYS A 44 -24.35 -6.38 5.68
CA LYS A 44 -25.77 -6.27 6.01
C LYS A 44 -26.71 -6.83 4.93
N SER A 45 -26.28 -6.83 3.68
CA SER A 45 -27.02 -7.44 2.57
C SER A 45 -26.74 -8.94 2.37
N GLY A 46 -25.93 -9.55 3.25
CA GLY A 46 -25.60 -10.98 3.19
C GLY A 46 -24.68 -11.36 2.03
N LYS A 47 -23.88 -10.41 1.52
CA LYS A 47 -22.96 -10.60 0.40
C LYS A 47 -21.52 -10.91 0.84
N THR A 48 -21.36 -11.51 2.02
CA THR A 48 -20.04 -11.88 2.55
C THR A 48 -19.35 -12.94 1.71
N ASP A 49 -20.14 -13.84 1.12
CA ASP A 49 -19.65 -14.99 0.33
C ASP A 49 -19.55 -14.69 -1.18
N ASP A 50 -19.92 -13.47 -1.60
CA ASP A 50 -19.86 -13.07 -3.00
C ASP A 50 -18.40 -12.99 -3.46
N HIS A 51 -18.08 -13.68 -4.54
CA HIS A 51 -16.76 -13.62 -5.16
C HIS A 51 -16.69 -12.50 -6.19
N SER A 52 -15.58 -11.76 -6.20
CA SER A 52 -15.39 -10.59 -7.04
C SER A 52 -14.01 -10.60 -7.72
N VAL A 53 -13.91 -9.87 -8.82
CA VAL A 53 -12.67 -9.67 -9.57
C VAL A 53 -12.54 -8.18 -9.88
N PHE A 54 -11.44 -7.57 -9.43
CA PHE A 54 -11.11 -6.17 -9.66
C PHE A 54 -9.84 -6.05 -10.48
N ASP A 55 -9.89 -5.24 -11.54
CA ASP A 55 -8.74 -4.92 -12.39
C ASP A 55 -8.22 -3.52 -12.07
N LEU A 56 -6.96 -3.42 -11.67
CA LEU A 56 -6.24 -2.18 -11.49
C LEU A 56 -5.54 -1.81 -12.80
N PHE A 57 -5.92 -0.66 -13.36
CA PHE A 57 -5.29 -0.08 -14.54
C PHE A 57 -5.32 1.45 -14.44
N PHE A 58 -4.50 2.12 -15.26
CA PHE A 58 -4.49 3.58 -15.37
C PHE A 58 -4.99 4.05 -16.73
N ARG A 59 -5.46 5.30 -16.80
CA ARG A 59 -6.18 5.82 -17.98
C ARG A 59 -5.31 6.58 -18.97
N SER A 60 -4.21 7.15 -18.50
CA SER A 60 -3.30 7.99 -19.28
C SER A 60 -1.89 7.85 -18.72
N ASN A 61 -0.88 7.87 -19.59
CA ASN A 61 0.51 7.89 -19.17
C ASN A 61 0.83 9.18 -18.40
N PRO A 62 1.66 9.12 -17.36
CA PRO A 62 2.10 10.29 -16.64
C PRO A 62 3.07 11.12 -17.50
N PHE A 63 3.21 12.40 -17.14
CA PHE A 63 4.14 13.34 -17.75
C PHE A 63 4.02 13.54 -19.27
N HIS A 64 2.85 13.26 -19.84
CA HIS A 64 2.61 13.24 -21.29
C HIS A 64 3.57 12.30 -22.04
N GLY A 65 4.04 11.24 -21.37
CA GLY A 65 4.93 10.23 -21.94
C GLY A 65 4.19 9.13 -22.71
N GLU A 66 4.97 8.25 -23.35
CA GLU A 66 4.44 7.12 -24.11
C GLU A 66 4.34 5.83 -23.29
N PHE A 67 5.00 5.78 -22.13
CA PHE A 67 5.09 4.60 -21.28
C PHE A 67 5.00 4.94 -19.80
N THR A 68 4.68 3.93 -19.00
CA THR A 68 4.75 3.95 -17.53
C THR A 68 5.53 2.72 -17.09
N ILE A 69 6.42 2.85 -16.12
CA ILE A 69 7.07 1.70 -15.48
C ILE A 69 6.22 1.29 -14.30
N PHE A 70 5.77 0.04 -14.29
CA PHE A 70 5.02 -0.52 -13.17
C PHE A 70 5.94 -0.77 -11.98
N ALA A 71 5.57 -0.26 -10.82
CA ALA A 71 6.27 -0.50 -9.56
C ALA A 71 5.30 -0.49 -8.36
N GLY A 72 5.78 -0.99 -7.22
CA GLY A 72 5.03 -1.02 -5.96
C GLY A 72 4.40 -2.38 -5.62
N LEU A 73 4.71 -3.44 -6.38
CA LEU A 73 4.16 -4.77 -6.16
C LEU A 73 4.65 -5.37 -4.83
N ASP A 74 5.94 -5.21 -4.50
CA ASP A 74 6.52 -5.71 -3.24
C ASP A 74 5.79 -5.17 -2.00
N GLU A 75 5.46 -3.87 -1.96
CA GLU A 75 4.72 -3.28 -0.84
C GLU A 75 3.27 -3.77 -0.79
N CYS A 76 2.64 -4.01 -1.94
CA CYS A 76 1.29 -4.55 -2.01
C CYS A 76 1.23 -5.97 -1.42
N LEU A 77 2.21 -6.82 -1.73
CA LEU A 77 2.29 -8.19 -1.20
C LEU A 77 2.52 -8.18 0.32
N ARG A 78 3.44 -7.35 0.82
CA ARG A 78 3.66 -7.17 2.26
C ARG A 78 2.41 -6.70 2.99
N PHE A 79 1.67 -5.77 2.39
CA PHE A 79 0.41 -5.30 2.94
C PHE A 79 -0.62 -6.43 3.05
N LEU A 80 -0.80 -7.22 2.00
CA LEU A 80 -1.72 -8.38 2.02
C LEU A 80 -1.34 -9.41 3.08
N GLU A 81 -0.05 -9.74 3.20
CA GLU A 81 0.44 -10.68 4.22
C GLU A 81 0.20 -10.22 5.66
N SER A 82 0.22 -8.89 5.87
CA SER A 82 0.06 -8.27 7.19
C SER A 82 -1.34 -7.72 7.45
N PHE A 83 -2.28 -7.90 6.53
CA PHE A 83 -3.61 -7.33 6.61
C PHE A 83 -4.40 -7.92 7.78
N HIS A 84 -4.61 -7.10 8.81
CA HIS A 84 -5.45 -7.40 9.95
C HIS A 84 -5.78 -6.10 10.71
N TYR A 85 -7.02 -5.95 11.16
CA TYR A 85 -7.41 -4.81 11.99
C TYR A 85 -6.97 -5.01 13.43
N SER A 86 -6.27 -4.03 14.00
CA SER A 86 -5.93 -4.07 15.43
C SER A 86 -7.16 -3.78 16.30
N GLU A 87 -7.13 -4.20 17.56
CA GLU A 87 -8.19 -3.90 18.53
C GLU A 87 -8.45 -2.39 18.66
N SER A 88 -7.39 -1.57 18.58
CA SER A 88 -7.52 -0.11 18.57
C SER A 88 -8.21 0.43 17.31
N ASP A 89 -8.01 -0.21 16.16
CA ASP A 89 -8.67 0.19 14.91
C ASP A 89 -10.16 -0.10 14.99
N ILE A 90 -10.53 -1.28 15.50
CA ILE A 90 -11.94 -1.65 15.70
C ILE A 90 -12.63 -0.71 16.68
N GLU A 91 -11.99 -0.38 17.79
CA GLU A 91 -12.54 0.57 18.76
C GLU A 91 -12.70 1.99 18.15
N TYR A 92 -11.75 2.42 17.32
CA TYR A 92 -11.87 3.66 16.57
C TYR A 92 -13.07 3.63 15.60
N LEU A 93 -13.27 2.52 14.88
CA LEU A 93 -14.38 2.36 13.95
C LEU A 93 -15.74 2.35 14.68
N ARG A 94 -15.84 1.71 15.84
CA ARG A 94 -17.06 1.73 16.69
C ARG A 94 -17.48 3.15 17.06
N ARG A 95 -16.50 4.02 17.33
CA ARG A 95 -16.76 5.43 17.69
C ARG A 95 -17.04 6.33 16.50
N THR A 96 -16.60 5.94 15.31
CA THR A 96 -16.68 6.76 14.09
C THR A 96 -17.92 6.44 13.26
N LEU A 97 -18.34 5.18 13.23
CA LEU A 97 -19.57 4.76 12.55
C LEU A 97 -20.83 5.13 13.34
N PRO A 98 -22.00 5.26 12.68
CA PRO A 98 -23.24 5.61 13.37
C PRO A 98 -23.61 4.61 14.48
N GLU A 99 -24.22 5.10 15.57
CA GLU A 99 -24.62 4.30 16.75
C GLU A 99 -25.58 3.13 16.43
N GLY A 100 -26.19 3.11 15.24
CA GLY A 100 -27.04 2.02 14.75
C GLY A 100 -26.31 0.87 14.06
N THR A 101 -24.97 0.87 14.05
CA THR A 101 -24.16 -0.20 13.43
C THR A 101 -24.13 -1.41 14.35
N GLU A 102 -24.44 -2.59 13.82
CA GLU A 102 -24.47 -3.86 14.56
C GLU A 102 -23.08 -4.25 15.08
N ASN A 103 -23.02 -4.77 16.32
CA ASN A 103 -21.74 -5.11 16.97
C ASN A 103 -21.02 -6.26 16.24
N GLU A 104 -21.80 -7.18 15.68
CA GLU A 104 -21.36 -8.35 14.93
C GLU A 104 -20.56 -7.97 13.67
N PHE A 105 -20.77 -6.77 13.12
CA PHE A 105 -19.96 -6.27 12.01
C PHE A 105 -18.52 -5.95 12.46
N PHE A 106 -18.34 -5.43 13.67
CA PHE A 106 -17.01 -5.15 14.21
C PHE A 106 -16.26 -6.43 14.56
N ASP A 107 -16.97 -7.45 15.04
CA ASP A 107 -16.40 -8.78 15.26
C ASP A 107 -15.95 -9.39 13.92
N TYR A 108 -16.79 -9.28 12.87
CA TYR A 108 -16.44 -9.68 11.51
C TYR A 108 -15.20 -8.96 10.97
N LEU A 109 -15.07 -7.64 11.19
CA LEU A 109 -13.88 -6.89 10.79
C LEU A 109 -12.63 -7.34 11.56
N GLY A 110 -12.76 -7.68 12.85
CA GLY A 110 -11.66 -8.19 13.66
C GLY A 110 -11.09 -9.51 13.14
N ASP A 111 -11.95 -10.41 12.67
CA ASP A 111 -11.54 -11.72 12.15
C ASP A 111 -11.09 -11.68 10.68
N LEU A 112 -11.22 -10.52 10.01
CA LEU A 112 -10.95 -10.38 8.59
C LEU A 112 -9.45 -10.53 8.28
N THR A 113 -9.13 -11.38 7.29
CA THR A 113 -7.76 -11.58 6.80
C THR A 113 -7.74 -11.67 5.28
N ALA A 114 -6.64 -11.30 4.63
CA ALA A 114 -6.52 -11.33 3.17
C ALA A 114 -6.16 -12.72 2.59
N LYS A 115 -6.36 -13.81 3.34
CA LYS A 115 -5.90 -15.16 2.96
C LYS A 115 -6.64 -15.74 1.74
N ASP A 116 -7.91 -15.38 1.59
CA ASP A 116 -8.75 -15.85 0.50
C ASP A 116 -8.69 -14.94 -0.75
N VAL A 117 -7.70 -14.04 -0.80
CA VAL A 117 -7.46 -13.15 -1.94
C VAL A 117 -6.32 -13.68 -2.80
N THR A 118 -6.58 -13.80 -4.10
CA THR A 118 -5.57 -14.09 -5.11
C THR A 118 -5.21 -12.81 -5.87
N LEU A 119 -3.92 -12.50 -5.93
CA LEU A 119 -3.40 -11.34 -6.65
C LEU A 119 -2.57 -11.80 -7.85
N HIS A 120 -2.97 -11.35 -9.05
CA HIS A 120 -2.20 -11.51 -10.28
C HIS A 120 -1.62 -10.16 -10.67
N ALA A 121 -0.35 -10.09 -11.05
CA ALA A 121 0.28 -8.85 -11.48
C ALA A 121 1.29 -9.11 -12.60
N ILE A 122 1.57 -8.07 -13.39
CA ILE A 122 2.76 -8.06 -14.25
C ILE A 122 4.02 -7.89 -13.39
N ASP A 123 5.19 -8.26 -13.92
CA ASP A 123 6.44 -8.13 -13.18
C ASP A 123 6.79 -6.65 -12.91
N GLU A 124 7.25 -6.35 -11.70
CA GLU A 124 7.74 -5.02 -11.33
C GLU A 124 8.94 -4.62 -12.21
N GLY A 125 8.96 -3.37 -12.67
CA GLY A 125 9.90 -2.86 -13.67
C GLY A 125 9.43 -3.01 -15.12
N THR A 126 8.31 -3.69 -15.36
CA THR A 126 7.75 -3.84 -16.71
C THR A 126 7.13 -2.53 -17.22
N VAL A 127 7.23 -2.30 -18.52
CA VAL A 127 6.52 -1.21 -19.19
C VAL A 127 5.04 -1.53 -19.26
N ALA A 128 4.22 -0.68 -18.65
CA ALA A 128 2.77 -0.74 -18.67
C ALA A 128 2.17 0.35 -19.57
N PHE A 129 0.98 0.06 -20.11
CA PHE A 129 0.24 0.96 -21.00
C PHE A 129 -1.16 1.27 -20.45
N PRO A 130 -1.74 2.43 -20.82
CA PRO A 130 -3.07 2.80 -20.38
C PRO A 130 -4.12 1.76 -20.77
N ARG A 131 -5.12 1.57 -19.91
CA ARG A 131 -6.28 0.68 -20.12
C ARG A 131 -5.92 -0.80 -20.25
N VAL A 132 -4.73 -1.19 -19.81
CA VAL A 132 -4.31 -2.58 -19.66
C VAL A 132 -4.23 -2.89 -18.16
N PRO A 133 -4.82 -4.00 -17.68
CA PRO A 133 -4.73 -4.37 -16.27
C PRO A 133 -3.27 -4.70 -15.91
N ILE A 134 -2.79 -4.06 -14.84
CA ILE A 134 -1.44 -4.27 -14.28
C ILE A 134 -1.48 -5.15 -13.03
N ILE A 135 -2.57 -5.07 -12.27
CA ILE A 135 -2.88 -5.96 -11.15
C ILE A 135 -4.34 -6.39 -11.29
N LYS A 136 -4.62 -7.65 -11.00
CA LYS A 136 -5.95 -8.20 -10.82
C LYS A 136 -6.07 -8.82 -9.43
N VAL A 137 -7.14 -8.48 -8.74
CA VAL A 137 -7.45 -8.96 -7.39
C VAL A 137 -8.72 -9.79 -7.46
N GLU A 138 -8.62 -11.06 -7.09
CA GLU A 138 -9.73 -12.02 -7.08
C GLU A 138 -9.99 -12.49 -5.64
N GLY A 139 -11.24 -12.51 -5.19
CA GLY A 139 -11.57 -12.99 -3.84
C GLY A 139 -12.90 -12.46 -3.30
N PRO A 140 -13.15 -12.60 -1.98
CA PRO A 140 -14.37 -12.13 -1.34
C PRO A 140 -14.59 -10.62 -1.55
N LEU A 141 -15.81 -10.24 -1.91
CA LEU A 141 -16.18 -8.88 -2.30
C LEU A 141 -15.75 -7.82 -1.29
N ILE A 142 -16.00 -8.07 0.00
CA ILE A 142 -15.70 -7.10 1.06
C ILE A 142 -14.20 -6.86 1.16
N ILE A 143 -13.39 -7.92 1.12
CA ILE A 143 -11.93 -7.79 1.26
C ILE A 143 -11.37 -7.12 0.02
N ALA A 144 -11.74 -7.58 -1.18
CA ALA A 144 -11.25 -7.00 -2.42
C ALA A 144 -11.56 -5.49 -2.54
N GLN A 145 -12.73 -5.06 -2.07
CA GLN A 145 -13.11 -3.65 -1.99
C GLN A 145 -12.26 -2.86 -0.99
N LEU A 146 -12.00 -3.41 0.21
CA LEU A 146 -11.19 -2.74 1.24
C LEU A 146 -9.73 -2.53 0.83
N LEU A 147 -9.20 -3.40 -0.04
CA LEU A 147 -7.83 -3.31 -0.54
C LEU A 147 -7.64 -2.18 -1.57
N GLU A 148 -8.72 -1.70 -2.20
CA GLU A 148 -8.68 -0.76 -3.33
C GLU A 148 -7.84 0.49 -3.04
N THR A 149 -8.17 1.23 -1.99
CA THR A 149 -7.54 2.53 -1.69
C THR A 149 -6.05 2.38 -1.39
N THR A 150 -5.66 1.35 -0.64
CA THR A 150 -4.27 1.11 -0.28
C THR A 150 -3.46 0.67 -1.50
N LEU A 151 -3.95 -0.29 -2.30
CA LEU A 151 -3.27 -0.74 -3.52
C LEU A 151 -3.10 0.40 -4.52
N LEU A 152 -4.13 1.25 -4.70
CA LEU A 152 -4.02 2.44 -5.54
C LEU A 152 -2.94 3.40 -5.03
N THR A 153 -2.87 3.65 -3.73
CA THR A 153 -1.85 4.53 -3.15
C THR A 153 -0.43 4.02 -3.41
N LEU A 154 -0.19 2.74 -3.13
CA LEU A 154 1.12 2.11 -3.28
C LEU A 154 1.59 2.08 -4.74
N VAL A 155 0.73 1.61 -5.64
CA VAL A 155 1.07 1.44 -7.05
C VAL A 155 1.22 2.78 -7.77
N ASN A 156 0.33 3.75 -7.51
CA ASN A 156 0.38 5.04 -8.20
C ASN A 156 1.66 5.80 -7.88
N TYR A 157 2.02 5.90 -6.59
CA TYR A 157 3.22 6.63 -6.19
C TYR A 157 4.49 5.96 -6.73
N ALA A 158 4.60 4.65 -6.54
CA ALA A 158 5.75 3.87 -6.99
C ALA A 158 5.97 3.97 -8.51
N SER A 159 4.90 3.74 -9.28
CA SER A 159 4.97 3.79 -10.75
C SER A 159 5.28 5.19 -11.29
N LEU A 160 4.75 6.25 -10.66
CA LEU A 160 5.08 7.64 -11.00
C LEU A 160 6.56 7.95 -10.77
N MET A 161 7.10 7.54 -9.62
CA MET A 161 8.51 7.76 -9.27
C MET A 161 9.45 7.00 -10.20
N ALA A 162 9.19 5.70 -10.42
CA ALA A 162 9.99 4.87 -11.32
C ALA A 162 9.97 5.43 -12.76
N THR A 163 8.80 5.83 -13.25
CA THR A 163 8.67 6.42 -14.59
C THR A 163 9.43 7.73 -14.71
N ASN A 164 9.39 8.59 -13.68
CA ASN A 164 10.10 9.86 -13.71
C ASN A 164 11.63 9.67 -13.68
N ALA A 165 12.11 8.75 -12.84
CA ALA A 165 13.54 8.38 -12.80
C ALA A 165 14.02 7.85 -14.15
N ALA A 166 13.25 6.96 -14.80
CA ALA A 166 13.60 6.45 -16.11
C ALA A 166 13.66 7.55 -17.18
N ARG A 167 12.78 8.55 -17.11
CA ARG A 167 12.85 9.72 -18.02
C ARG A 167 14.14 10.51 -17.81
N TYR A 168 14.59 10.71 -16.57
CA TYR A 168 15.88 11.33 -16.31
C TYR A 168 17.05 10.48 -16.81
N ARG A 169 17.01 9.15 -16.61
CA ARG A 169 17.99 8.21 -17.17
C ARG A 169 18.08 8.31 -18.69
N MET A 170 16.94 8.39 -19.38
CA MET A 170 16.90 8.52 -20.85
C MET A 170 17.57 9.82 -21.33
N VAL A 171 17.38 10.93 -20.62
CA VAL A 171 17.97 12.23 -20.99
C VAL A 171 19.45 12.30 -20.62
N ALA A 172 19.84 11.80 -19.45
CA ALA A 172 21.22 11.82 -18.97
C ALA A 172 22.13 10.81 -19.71
N GLY A 173 21.55 9.74 -20.25
CA GLY A 173 22.28 8.64 -20.87
C GLY A 173 22.85 7.65 -19.85
N LYS A 174 23.41 6.53 -20.35
CA LYS A 174 23.84 5.40 -19.52
C LYS A 174 25.15 5.62 -18.73
N HIS A 175 25.91 6.66 -19.08
CA HIS A 175 27.25 6.89 -18.54
C HIS A 175 27.30 7.94 -17.43
N VAL A 176 26.19 8.65 -17.19
CA VAL A 176 26.07 9.64 -16.14
C VAL A 176 25.48 8.98 -14.89
N ASN A 177 26.15 9.10 -13.75
CA ASN A 177 25.58 8.65 -12.48
C ASN A 177 24.49 9.63 -12.05
N LEU A 178 23.26 9.16 -11.89
CA LEU A 178 22.20 9.94 -11.26
C LEU A 178 22.20 9.64 -9.77
N LEU A 179 21.78 10.61 -8.97
CA LEU A 179 21.76 10.51 -7.52
C LEU A 179 20.44 11.09 -7.01
N GLU A 180 19.74 10.31 -6.21
CA GLU A 180 18.50 10.72 -5.55
C GLU A 180 18.85 11.35 -4.17
N PHE A 181 18.52 12.63 -3.99
CA PHE A 181 18.78 13.38 -2.75
C PHE A 181 17.53 14.15 -2.26
N GLY A 182 16.36 13.69 -2.65
CA GLY A 182 15.05 14.29 -2.42
C GLY A 182 14.44 14.01 -1.04
N LEU A 183 15.05 13.15 -0.22
CA LEU A 183 14.56 12.74 1.11
C LEU A 183 13.99 13.92 1.95
N ARG A 184 14.71 15.05 2.01
CA ARG A 184 14.31 16.22 2.82
C ARG A 184 13.02 16.93 2.36
N ARG A 185 12.53 16.59 1.16
CA ARG A 185 11.31 17.11 0.53
C ARG A 185 10.33 16.00 0.15
N ALA A 186 10.65 14.75 0.47
CA ALA A 186 9.77 13.64 0.21
C ALA A 186 8.52 13.73 1.09
N GLN A 187 7.40 13.21 0.57
CA GLN A 187 6.10 13.39 1.19
C GLN A 187 5.86 12.38 2.31
N GLY A 188 5.76 12.87 3.53
CA GLY A 188 5.44 12.05 4.69
C GLY A 188 6.58 11.14 5.15
N PRO A 189 6.32 10.30 6.16
CA PRO A 189 7.34 9.46 6.79
C PRO A 189 7.89 8.36 5.87
N ASP A 190 7.05 7.81 4.98
CA ASP A 190 7.45 6.76 4.04
C ASP A 190 8.04 7.29 2.73
N GLY A 191 7.66 8.52 2.33
CA GLY A 191 7.98 9.04 1.00
C GLY A 191 9.47 9.10 0.72
N GLY A 192 10.32 9.24 1.73
CA GLY A 192 11.77 9.22 1.58
C GLY A 192 12.30 7.88 1.09
N LEU A 193 11.96 6.80 1.81
CA LEU A 193 12.39 5.45 1.48
C LEU A 193 11.81 4.99 0.16
N SER A 194 10.50 5.19 -0.02
CA SER A 194 9.79 4.84 -1.24
C SER A 194 10.33 5.62 -2.45
N ALA A 195 10.58 6.92 -2.34
CA ALA A 195 11.18 7.70 -3.43
C ALA A 195 12.54 7.14 -3.86
N SER A 196 13.43 6.84 -2.91
CA SER A 196 14.76 6.30 -3.24
C SER A 196 14.66 4.91 -3.87
N LYS A 197 13.82 4.00 -3.32
CA LYS A 197 13.60 2.64 -3.84
C LYS A 197 13.10 2.65 -5.28
N TYR A 198 12.07 3.43 -5.58
CA TYR A 198 11.48 3.46 -6.91
C TYR A 198 12.28 4.30 -7.90
N SER A 199 13.06 5.29 -7.44
CA SER A 199 14.04 5.97 -8.29
C SER A 199 15.14 5.02 -8.76
N TYR A 200 15.64 4.15 -7.88
CA TYR A 200 16.59 3.10 -8.25
C TYR A 200 16.00 2.11 -9.27
N THR A 201 14.72 1.75 -9.10
CA THR A 201 13.99 0.89 -10.05
C THR A 201 13.90 1.54 -11.44
N GLY A 202 13.75 2.86 -11.50
CA GLY A 202 13.83 3.65 -12.73
C GLY A 202 15.26 3.95 -13.21
N GLU A 203 16.26 3.22 -12.74
CA GLU A 203 17.68 3.37 -13.07
C GLU A 203 18.27 4.77 -12.76
N CYS A 204 17.83 5.43 -11.68
CA CYS A 204 18.52 6.61 -11.15
C CYS A 204 19.87 6.18 -10.54
#